data_AF-A0A3D5JVT7-F1
#
_entry.id   AF-A0A3D5JVT7-F1
#
_cell.length_a   1.000
_cell.length_b   1.000
_cell.length_c   1.000
_cell.angle_alpha   90.00
_cell.angle_beta   90.00
_cell.angle_gamma   90.00
#
_symmetry.space_group_name_H-M   'P 1'
#
loop_
_entity.id
_entity.type
_entity.pdbx_description
1 polymer ?
#
loop_
_entity_poly.entity_id
_entity_poly.type
_entity_poly.pdbx_seq_one_letter_code
_entity_poly.pdbx_strand_id
1 'polypeptide(L)'
;WVGSYFDIGNHQRFGKPAEWIRTLGKRIVKLDVKDWGKSNGFCKIGDGDVDWPDVRTALGEIGFTGWSTAEVGGGKRDRIMEIHDRMDKYLLGKS
;
A
#
# COMPACT_ATOMS: atom_id res chain seq x y z
N TRP A 1 13.67 -7.39 19.62
CA TRP A 1 13.56 -6.50 18.45
C TRP A 1 12.08 -6.30 18.12
N VAL A 2 11.69 -5.12 17.64
CA VAL A 2 10.29 -4.75 17.35
C VAL A 2 10.20 -4.25 15.92
N GLY A 3 9.26 -4.81 15.14
CA GLY A 3 8.92 -4.41 13.78
C GLY A 3 7.49 -3.90 13.66
N SER A 4 7.16 -3.32 12.51
CA SER A 4 5.87 -2.73 12.18
C SER A 4 5.26 -3.40 10.96
N TYR A 5 3.97 -3.73 11.06
CA TYR A 5 3.13 -4.03 9.91
C TYR A 5 2.54 -2.70 9.48
N PHE A 6 3.01 -2.19 8.36
CA PHE A 6 2.68 -0.85 7.91
C PHE A 6 1.56 -0.89 6.89
N ASP A 7 0.47 -0.24 7.23
CA ASP A 7 -0.75 -0.20 6.44
C ASP A 7 -0.85 1.13 5.70
N ILE A 8 -0.66 1.07 4.39
CA ILE A 8 -0.47 2.24 3.55
C ILE A 8 -1.76 3.08 3.49
N GLY A 9 -2.91 2.43 3.20
CA GLY A 9 -4.16 3.16 2.99
C GLY A 9 -4.80 3.68 4.27
N ASN A 10 -4.56 3.07 5.43
CA ASN A 10 -5.01 3.67 6.70
C ASN A 10 -4.29 4.98 6.97
N HIS A 11 -2.98 5.04 6.70
CA HIS A 11 -2.20 6.24 6.95
C HIS A 11 -2.59 7.37 5.99
N GLN A 12 -3.02 7.08 4.76
CA GLN A 12 -3.52 8.10 3.83
C GLN A 12 -4.63 8.97 4.42
N ARG A 13 -5.48 8.39 5.29
CA ARG A 13 -6.54 9.13 5.98
C ARG A 13 -6.00 10.15 7.01
N PHE A 14 -4.82 9.91 7.57
CA PHE A 14 -4.26 10.66 8.70
C PHE A 14 -2.95 11.40 8.37
N GLY A 15 -2.39 11.20 7.19
CA GLY A 15 -1.12 11.78 6.74
C GLY A 15 -0.66 11.18 5.43
N LYS A 16 0.59 11.48 5.02
CA LYS A 16 1.14 10.91 3.79
C LYS A 16 1.84 9.58 4.08
N PRO A 17 1.44 8.47 3.44
CA PRO A 17 2.04 7.16 3.70
C PRO A 17 3.55 7.13 3.47
N ALA A 18 4.06 7.82 2.45
CA ALA A 18 5.48 7.86 2.12
C ALA A 18 6.34 8.52 3.22
N GLU A 19 5.84 9.57 3.87
CA GLU A 19 6.53 10.22 5.01
C GLU A 19 6.66 9.25 6.19
N TRP A 20 5.62 8.46 6.46
CA TRP A 20 5.65 7.42 7.50
C TRP A 20 6.58 6.26 7.14
N ILE A 21 6.63 5.85 5.86
CA ILE A 21 7.57 4.81 5.40
C ILE A 21 9.01 5.23 5.68
N ARG A 22 9.38 6.46 5.33
CA ARG A 22 10.71 7.03 5.61
C ARG A 22 10.99 7.09 7.13
N THR A 23 9.99 7.48 7.91
CA THR A 23 10.10 7.58 9.38
C THR A 23 10.33 6.22 10.05
N LEU A 24 9.56 5.21 9.65
CA LEU A 24 9.66 3.86 10.22
C LEU A 24 10.87 3.09 9.68
N GLY A 25 11.29 3.38 8.44
CA GLY A 25 12.46 2.82 7.81
C GLY A 25 12.48 1.29 7.85
N LYS A 26 13.63 0.74 8.24
CA LYS A 26 13.88 -0.71 8.35
C LYS A 26 13.05 -1.43 9.42
N ARG A 27 12.21 -0.72 10.18
CA ARG A 27 11.24 -1.35 11.09
C ARG A 27 10.03 -1.88 10.36
N ILE A 28 9.76 -1.46 9.12
CA ILE A 28 8.68 -2.03 8.31
C ILE A 28 9.11 -3.43 7.87
N VAL A 29 8.33 -4.43 8.29
CA VAL A 29 8.62 -5.84 8.00
C VAL A 29 7.54 -6.50 7.14
N LYS A 30 6.42 -5.80 6.99
CA LYS A 30 5.25 -6.22 6.22
C LYS A 30 4.48 -4.98 5.78
N LEU A 31 3.89 -5.03 4.59
CA LEU A 31 2.93 -4.03 4.13
C LEU A 31 1.50 -4.58 4.08
N ASP A 32 0.53 -3.78 4.51
CA ASP A 32 -0.88 -3.96 4.17
C ASP A 32 -1.27 -2.89 3.13
N VAL A 33 -1.89 -3.35 2.04
CA VAL A 33 -2.12 -2.58 0.82
C VAL A 33 -3.61 -2.42 0.62
N LYS A 34 -4.07 -1.21 0.87
CA LYS A 34 -5.42 -0.73 0.60
C LYS A 34 -5.34 0.73 0.20
N ASP A 35 -6.45 1.28 -0.28
CA ASP A 35 -6.51 2.68 -0.70
C ASP A 35 -7.68 3.38 -0.04
N TRP A 36 -7.50 4.68 0.13
CA TRP A 36 -8.48 5.56 0.75
C TRP A 36 -8.45 6.90 0.02
N GLY A 37 -9.63 7.40 -0.34
CA GLY A 37 -9.78 8.72 -0.95
C GLY A 37 -10.73 9.60 -0.15
N LYS A 38 -10.52 10.92 -0.20
CA LYS A 38 -11.32 11.92 0.51
C LYS A 38 -12.79 11.90 0.08
N SER A 39 -13.07 11.66 -1.19
CA SER A 39 -14.44 11.52 -1.73
C SER A 39 -15.00 10.11 -1.60
N ASN A 40 -14.15 9.09 -1.61
CA ASN A 40 -14.55 7.69 -1.83
C ASN A 40 -14.51 6.85 -0.54
N GLY A 41 -13.87 7.34 0.52
CA GLY A 41 -13.57 6.54 1.71
C GLY A 41 -12.63 5.38 1.35
N PHE A 42 -12.79 4.24 2.02
CA PHE A 42 -12.07 3.02 1.65
C PHE A 42 -12.56 2.51 0.30
N CYS A 43 -11.62 2.33 -0.63
CA CYS A 43 -11.91 1.99 -2.01
C CYS A 43 -10.96 0.92 -2.54
N LYS A 44 -11.10 0.58 -3.82
CA LYS A 44 -10.18 -0.35 -4.47
C LYS A 44 -8.81 0.30 -4.64
N ILE A 45 -7.76 -0.52 -4.67
CA ILE A 45 -6.36 -0.08 -4.80
C ILE A 45 -6.16 0.72 -6.09
N GLY A 46 -5.85 2.01 -5.98
CA GLY A 46 -5.68 2.93 -7.11
C GLY A 46 -6.89 3.80 -7.46
N ASP A 47 -8.03 3.62 -6.76
CA ASP A 47 -9.22 4.50 -6.90
C ASP A 47 -9.26 5.57 -5.80
N GLY A 48 -8.27 5.61 -4.91
CA GLY A 48 -8.17 6.57 -3.81
C GLY A 48 -7.09 7.61 -4.06
N ASP A 49 -6.65 8.24 -2.97
CA ASP A 49 -5.75 9.38 -3.02
C ASP A 49 -4.31 9.02 -2.62
N VAL A 50 -4.00 7.73 -2.41
CA VAL A 50 -2.62 7.30 -2.13
C VAL A 50 -1.72 7.67 -3.29
N ASP A 51 -0.67 8.45 -3.01
CA ASP A 51 0.43 8.72 -3.95
C ASP A 51 1.33 7.47 -4.07
N TRP A 52 0.88 6.52 -4.89
CA TRP A 52 1.59 5.27 -5.13
C TRP A 52 3.02 5.48 -5.69
N PRO A 53 3.28 6.44 -6.61
CA PRO A 53 4.65 6.81 -6.99
C PRO A 53 5.57 7.19 -5.82
N ASP A 54 5.14 8.07 -4.91
CA ASP A 54 5.97 8.45 -3.76
C ASP A 54 6.12 7.29 -2.76
N VAL A 55 5.06 6.49 -2.56
CA VAL A 55 5.14 5.25 -1.76
C VAL A 55 6.22 4.31 -2.30
N ARG A 56 6.24 4.05 -3.61
CA ARG A 56 7.26 3.19 -4.23
C ARG A 56 8.66 3.75 -4.05
N THR A 57 8.81 5.06 -4.20
CA THR A 57 10.09 5.76 -3.99
C THR A 57 10.58 5.57 -2.55
N ALA A 58 9.70 5.83 -1.56
CA ALA A 58 10.02 5.66 -0.15
C ALA A 58 10.35 4.20 0.23
N LEU A 59 9.64 3.21 -0.33
CA LEU A 59 9.96 1.79 -0.12
C LEU A 59 11.34 1.43 -0.68
N GLY A 60 11.71 1.99 -1.84
CA GLY A 60 13.04 1.86 -2.43
C GLY A 60 14.14 2.47 -1.55
N GLU A 61 13.92 3.68 -1.03
CA GLU A 61 14.86 4.38 -0.14
C GLU A 61 15.17 3.57 1.14
N ILE A 62 14.15 2.92 1.73
CA ILE A 62 14.35 2.11 2.94
C ILE A 62 14.85 0.69 2.64
N GLY A 63 14.93 0.32 1.36
CA GLY A 63 15.36 -1.01 0.89
C GLY A 63 14.40 -2.14 1.29
N PHE A 64 13.08 -1.88 1.26
CA PHE A 64 12.09 -2.88 1.65
C PHE A 64 12.00 -4.01 0.62
N THR A 65 12.15 -5.26 1.07
CA THR A 65 12.05 -6.48 0.24
C THR A 65 11.12 -7.53 0.86
N GLY A 66 10.32 -7.13 1.85
CA GLY A 66 9.38 -8.00 2.54
C GLY A 66 8.11 -8.30 1.74
N TRP A 67 7.18 -8.99 2.39
CA TRP A 67 5.91 -9.37 1.78
C TRP A 67 4.82 -8.32 2.04
N SER A 68 3.82 -8.32 1.17
CA SER A 68 2.65 -7.46 1.26
C SER A 68 1.36 -8.27 1.17
N THR A 69 0.29 -7.76 1.78
CA THR A 69 -1.07 -8.30 1.63
C THR A 69 -2.03 -7.24 1.13
N ALA A 70 -2.92 -7.61 0.20
CA ALA A 70 -4.08 -6.78 -0.12
C ALA A 70 -5.07 -6.81 1.04
N GLU A 71 -5.31 -5.67 1.68
CA GLU A 71 -6.28 -5.54 2.77
C GLU A 71 -7.61 -4.99 2.23
N VAL A 72 -8.26 -5.79 1.39
CA VAL A 72 -9.50 -5.43 0.71
C VAL A 72 -10.50 -6.58 0.77
N GLY A 73 -11.76 -6.29 0.50
CA GLY A 73 -12.78 -7.33 0.33
C GLY A 73 -12.36 -8.34 -0.74
N GLY A 74 -12.24 -9.60 -0.35
CA GLY A 74 -11.95 -10.74 -1.22
C GLY A 74 -13.13 -11.11 -2.12
N GLY A 75 -13.04 -12.26 -2.80
CA GLY A 75 -14.11 -12.73 -3.68
C GLY A 75 -13.72 -13.95 -4.49
N LYS A 76 -14.48 -14.20 -5.57
CA LYS A 76 -14.20 -15.27 -6.54
C LYS A 76 -13.00 -14.92 -7.43
N ARG A 77 -12.66 -15.82 -8.37
CA ARG A 77 -11.52 -15.72 -9.29
C ARG A 77 -11.33 -14.33 -9.90
N ASP A 78 -12.36 -13.77 -10.52
CA ASP A 78 -12.25 -12.48 -11.23
C ASP A 78 -11.91 -11.32 -10.26
N ARG A 79 -12.45 -11.37 -9.04
CA ARG A 79 -12.13 -10.40 -7.99
C ARG A 79 -10.68 -10.55 -7.51
N ILE A 80 -10.21 -11.78 -7.32
CA ILE A 80 -8.81 -12.03 -6.93
C ILE A 80 -7.84 -11.57 -8.04
N MET A 81 -8.19 -11.79 -9.30
CA MET A 81 -7.42 -11.30 -10.45
C MET A 81 -7.37 -9.77 -10.48
N GLU A 82 -8.50 -9.10 -10.28
CA GLU A 82 -8.53 -7.63 -10.19
C GLU A 82 -7.64 -7.09 -9.06
N ILE A 83 -7.66 -7.73 -7.89
CA ILE A 83 -6.81 -7.33 -6.75
C ILE A 83 -5.33 -7.51 -7.10
N HIS A 84 -4.98 -8.66 -7.68
CA HIS A 84 -3.62 -8.94 -8.15
C HIS A 84 -3.14 -7.87 -9.13
N ASP A 85 -3.91 -7.58 -10.18
CA ASP A 85 -3.52 -6.64 -11.23
C ASP A 85 -3.38 -5.21 -10.70
N ARG A 86 -4.23 -4.83 -9.74
CA ARG A 86 -4.10 -3.55 -9.05
C ARG A 86 -2.86 -3.50 -8.15
N MET A 87 -2.53 -4.57 -7.41
CA MET A 87 -1.28 -4.60 -6.65
C MET A 87 -0.07 -4.49 -7.58
N ASP A 88 -0.06 -5.23 -8.69
CA ASP A 88 1.01 -5.17 -9.67
C ASP A 88 1.17 -3.76 -10.26
N LYS A 89 0.07 -3.12 -10.63
CA LYS A 89 0.09 -1.76 -11.20
C LYS A 89 0.48 -0.69 -10.19
N TYR A 90 -0.14 -0.67 -9.01
CA TYR A 90 -0.01 0.46 -8.07
C TYR A 90 1.11 0.24 -7.05
N LEU A 91 1.21 -0.94 -6.44
CA LEU A 91 2.28 -1.22 -5.48
C LEU A 91 3.62 -1.47 -6.19
N LEU A 92 3.64 -2.28 -7.25
CA LEU A 92 4.89 -2.64 -7.93
C LEU A 92 5.23 -1.72 -9.10
N GLY A 93 4.27 -0.94 -9.61
CA GLY A 93 4.52 -0.05 -10.75
C GLY A 93 4.68 -0.77 -12.08
N LYS A 94 4.14 -1.99 -12.21
CA LYS A 94 4.19 -2.76 -13.46
C LYS A 94 3.22 -2.18 -14.50
N SER A 95 3.65 -2.19 -15.76
CA SER A 95 2.88 -1.77 -16.94
C SER A 95 2.02 -2.89 -17.50
#